data_AF-A0A519MP51-F1
#
_entry.id   AF-A0A519MP51-F1
#
_cell.length_a   1.000
_cell.length_b   1.000
_cell.length_c   1.000
_cell.angle_alpha   90.00
_cell.angle_beta   90.00
_cell.angle_gamma   90.00
#
_symmetry.space_group_name_H-M   'P 1'
#
loop_
_entity.id
_entity.type
_entity.pdbx_description
1 polymer ?
#
loop_
_entity_poly.entity_id
_entity_poly.type
_entity_poly.pdbx_seq_one_letter_code
_entity_poly.pdbx_strand_id
1 'polypeptide(L)'
;MHNVTVSANFKKRAWRAVFSILLFIATYLLLFALALAICAGFGFAAIALFMFKATAITVMLGLALLACGLAIVFFMVKFAFAKNRSDYSGLTEIDVSKEPKLEAAIRRLTTEIGTPFPKKIFLSHEVNASVFYDSGFWSMFLPVSKNLHIGMGLVNATTVSEFRGIMAH
;
A
#
# COMPACT_ATOMS: atom_id res chain seq x y z
N MET A 1 -11.15 13.03 -30.15
CA MET A 1 -10.67 12.03 -29.17
C MET A 1 -10.25 10.79 -29.94
N HIS A 2 -8.95 10.51 -30.04
CA HIS A 2 -8.46 9.27 -30.64
C HIS A 2 -8.88 8.11 -29.73
N ASN A 3 -9.72 7.20 -30.22
CA ASN A 3 -10.05 5.98 -29.48
C ASN A 3 -8.79 5.13 -29.40
N VAL A 4 -8.10 5.18 -28.26
CA VAL A 4 -6.96 4.31 -27.96
C VAL A 4 -7.50 2.89 -27.88
N THR A 5 -7.35 2.12 -28.96
CA THR A 5 -7.77 0.72 -29.00
C THR A 5 -6.86 -0.10 -28.11
N VAL A 6 -7.35 -0.48 -26.94
CA VAL A 6 -6.62 -1.28 -25.96
C VAL A 6 -6.17 -2.60 -26.60
N SER A 7 -4.85 -2.83 -26.66
CA SER A 7 -4.28 -4.01 -27.31
C SER A 7 -4.74 -5.31 -26.62
N ALA A 8 -4.87 -6.39 -27.38
CA ALA A 8 -5.22 -7.71 -26.83
C ALA A 8 -4.23 -8.17 -25.75
N ASN A 9 -2.94 -7.83 -25.92
CA ASN A 9 -1.89 -8.11 -24.94
C ASN A 9 -2.09 -7.34 -23.63
N PHE A 10 -2.51 -6.07 -23.69
CA PHE A 10 -2.86 -5.31 -22.49
C PHE A 10 -4.03 -5.94 -21.76
N LYS A 11 -5.12 -6.29 -22.46
CA LYS A 11 -6.29 -6.96 -21.86
C LYS A 11 -5.92 -8.27 -21.19
N LYS A 12 -5.06 -9.09 -21.82
CA LYS A 12 -4.57 -10.36 -21.25
C LYS A 12 -3.75 -10.16 -19.98
N ARG A 13 -2.87 -9.15 -19.95
CA ARG A 13 -2.09 -8.83 -18.75
C ARG A 13 -2.96 -8.28 -17.63
N ALA A 14 -3.91 -7.40 -17.94
CA ALA A 14 -4.89 -6.90 -16.98
C ALA A 14 -5.70 -8.05 -16.36
N TRP A 15 -6.20 -8.98 -17.18
CA TRP A 15 -6.91 -10.16 -16.69
C TRP A 15 -6.07 -11.07 -15.79
N ARG A 16 -4.79 -11.27 -16.12
CA ARG A 16 -3.87 -12.01 -15.25
C ARG A 16 -3.69 -11.31 -13.91
N ALA A 17 -3.56 -9.98 -13.89
CA ALA A 17 -3.46 -9.23 -12.65
C ALA A 17 -4.73 -9.38 -11.80
N VAL A 18 -5.92 -9.24 -12.41
CA VAL A 18 -7.22 -9.44 -11.73
C VAL A 18 -7.31 -10.85 -11.16
N PHE A 19 -6.96 -11.87 -11.95
CA PHE A 19 -6.97 -13.26 -11.49
C PHE A 19 -6.02 -13.49 -10.31
N SER A 20 -4.80 -12.97 -10.37
CA SER A 20 -3.85 -13.06 -9.26
C SER A 20 -4.37 -12.39 -7.98
N ILE A 21 -5.04 -11.24 -8.10
CA ILE A 21 -5.67 -10.55 -6.97
C ILE A 21 -6.79 -11.42 -6.37
N LEU A 22 -7.66 -11.99 -7.21
CA LEU A 22 -8.73 -12.87 -6.75
C LEU A 22 -8.20 -14.14 -6.06
N LEU A 23 -7.18 -14.77 -6.64
CA LEU A 23 -6.52 -15.94 -6.06
C LEU A 23 -5.87 -15.62 -4.71
N PHE A 24 -5.22 -14.45 -4.60
CA PHE A 24 -4.67 -13.97 -3.34
C PHE A 24 -5.77 -13.78 -2.28
N ILE A 25 -6.89 -13.13 -2.63
CA ILE A 25 -8.01 -12.93 -1.70
C ILE A 25 -8.57 -14.27 -1.22
N ALA A 26 -8.83 -15.20 -2.14
CA ALA A 26 -9.35 -16.53 -1.81
C ALA A 26 -8.40 -17.29 -0.86
N THR A 27 -7.10 -17.25 -1.15
CA THR A 27 -6.07 -17.91 -0.34
C THR A 27 -5.95 -17.26 1.04
N TYR A 28 -5.99 -15.94 1.11
CA TYR A 28 -5.94 -15.20 2.37
C TYR A 28 -7.16 -15.50 3.26
N LEU A 29 -8.37 -15.52 2.68
CA LEU A 29 -9.59 -15.88 3.42
C LEU A 29 -9.54 -17.32 3.93
N LEU A 30 -9.01 -18.26 3.13
CA LEU A 30 -8.81 -19.64 3.56
C LEU A 30 -7.83 -19.74 4.74
N LEU A 31 -6.68 -19.06 4.66
CA LEU A 31 -5.70 -19.01 5.74
C LEU A 31 -6.27 -18.37 7.00
N PHE A 32 -7.08 -17.31 6.86
CA PHE A 32 -7.74 -16.66 7.98
C PHE A 32 -8.76 -17.57 8.65
N ALA A 33 -9.58 -18.29 7.88
CA ALA A 33 -10.51 -19.28 8.40
C ALA A 33 -9.78 -20.42 9.14
N LEU A 34 -8.66 -20.89 8.59
CA LEU A 34 -7.82 -21.91 9.24
C LEU A 34 -7.20 -21.39 10.55
N ALA A 35 -6.74 -20.14 10.58
CA ALA A 35 -6.22 -19.51 11.79
C ALA A 35 -7.28 -19.45 12.90
N LEU A 36 -8.53 -19.09 12.56
CA LEU A 36 -9.65 -19.10 13.50
C LEU A 36 -9.95 -20.53 13.98
N ALA A 37 -9.94 -21.52 13.08
CA ALA A 37 -10.15 -22.92 13.44
C ALA A 37 -9.07 -23.45 14.40
N ILE A 38 -7.80 -23.11 14.15
CA ILE A 38 -6.67 -23.45 15.03
C ILE A 38 -6.84 -22.77 16.39
N CYS A 39 -7.19 -21.49 16.42
CA CYS A 39 -7.41 -20.76 17.66
C CYS A 39 -8.55 -21.37 18.48
N ALA A 40 -9.67 -21.74 17.83
CA ALA A 40 -10.77 -22.44 18.49
C ALA A 40 -10.35 -23.83 18.99
N GLY A 41 -9.60 -24.58 18.19
CA GLY A 41 -9.05 -25.88 18.57
C GLY A 41 -8.11 -25.80 19.78
N PHE A 42 -7.25 -24.78 19.84
CA PHE A 42 -6.40 -24.52 21.00
C PHE A 42 -7.19 -24.09 22.24
N GLY A 43 -8.25 -23.29 22.06
CA GLY A 43 -9.18 -22.97 23.15
C GLY A 43 -9.87 -24.22 23.71
N PHE A 44 -10.37 -25.09 22.83
CA PHE A 44 -10.97 -26.36 23.23
C PHE A 44 -9.96 -27.28 23.93
N ALA A 45 -8.75 -27.42 23.38
CA ALA A 45 -7.68 -28.22 23.98
C ALA A 45 -7.26 -27.70 25.35
N ALA A 46 -7.17 -26.37 25.52
CA ALA A 46 -6.90 -25.76 26.81
C ALA A 46 -7.98 -26.12 27.83
N ILE A 47 -9.27 -25.97 27.50
CA ILE A 47 -10.39 -26.32 28.38
C ILE A 47 -10.37 -27.83 28.73
N ALA A 48 -10.12 -28.69 27.75
CA ALA A 48 -10.02 -30.14 27.97
C ALA A 48 -8.88 -30.50 28.92
N LEU A 49 -7.72 -29.84 28.82
CA LEU A 49 -6.59 -30.02 29.74
C LEU A 49 -6.96 -29.61 31.18
N PHE A 50 -7.69 -28.51 31.35
CA PHE A 50 -8.19 -28.08 32.66
C PHE A 50 -9.17 -29.10 33.26
N MET A 51 -10.11 -29.62 32.47
CA MET A 51 -11.08 -30.61 32.93
C MET A 51 -10.44 -31.96 33.26
N PHE A 52 -9.39 -32.36 32.54
CA PHE A 52 -8.71 -33.63 32.78
C PHE A 52 -7.92 -33.63 34.10
N LYS A 53 -7.06 -32.62 34.30
CA LYS A 53 -6.29 -32.48 35.53
C LYS A 53 -5.84 -31.04 35.73
N ALA A 54 -6.39 -30.33 36.70
CA ALA A 54 -5.98 -28.98 37.06
C ALA A 54 -4.70 -29.00 37.92
N THR A 55 -3.54 -28.90 37.26
CA THR A 55 -2.24 -28.69 37.90
C THR A 55 -1.62 -27.40 37.35
N ALA A 56 -0.66 -26.82 38.05
CA ALA A 56 0.05 -25.63 37.57
C ALA A 56 0.60 -25.79 36.14
N ILE A 57 1.06 -27.00 35.80
CA ILE A 57 1.60 -27.33 34.47
C ILE A 57 0.50 -27.31 33.39
N THR A 58 -0.65 -27.94 33.64
CA THR A 58 -1.74 -27.97 32.65
C THR A 58 -2.39 -26.59 32.47
N VAL A 59 -2.45 -25.80 33.54
CA VAL A 59 -2.84 -24.38 33.48
C VAL A 59 -1.90 -23.60 32.58
N MET A 60 -0.59 -23.74 32.79
CA MET A 60 0.44 -23.06 31.99
C MET A 60 0.36 -23.48 30.51
N LEU A 61 0.20 -24.77 30.23
CA LEU A 61 0.06 -25.28 28.86
C LEU A 61 -1.23 -24.78 28.17
N GLY A 62 -2.35 -24.75 28.89
CA GLY A 62 -3.61 -24.22 28.37
C GLY A 62 -3.52 -22.74 28.00
N LEU A 63 -2.88 -21.94 28.87
CA LEU A 63 -2.62 -20.52 28.59
C LEU A 63 -1.67 -20.34 27.40
N ALA A 64 -0.62 -21.16 27.29
CA ALA A 64 0.32 -21.11 26.18
C ALA A 64 -0.37 -21.44 24.83
N LEU A 65 -1.23 -22.46 24.80
CA LEU A 65 -2.02 -22.82 23.61
C LEU A 65 -2.97 -21.68 23.21
N LEU A 66 -3.68 -21.10 24.18
CA LEU A 66 -4.58 -19.97 23.92
C LEU A 66 -3.80 -18.76 23.37
N ALA A 67 -2.67 -18.40 24.00
CA ALA A 67 -1.83 -17.30 23.57
C ALA A 67 -1.28 -17.52 22.15
N CYS A 68 -0.89 -18.75 21.81
CA CYS A 68 -0.43 -19.11 20.47
C CYS A 68 -1.55 -18.93 19.43
N GLY A 69 -2.76 -19.43 19.72
CA GLY A 69 -3.91 -19.28 18.82
C GLY A 69 -4.28 -17.82 18.57
N LEU A 70 -4.34 -17.03 19.64
CA LEU A 70 -4.59 -15.59 19.57
C LEU A 70 -3.48 -14.85 18.82
N ALA A 71 -2.21 -15.23 19.00
CA ALA A 71 -1.09 -14.64 18.29
C ALA A 71 -1.19 -14.88 16.78
N ILE A 72 -1.55 -16.08 16.34
CA ILE A 72 -1.74 -16.40 14.91
C ILE A 72 -2.82 -15.50 14.31
N VAL A 73 -3.98 -15.41 14.95
CA VAL A 73 -5.09 -14.54 14.49
C VAL A 73 -4.66 -13.08 14.49
N PHE A 74 -3.99 -12.63 15.55
CA PHE A 74 -3.47 -11.28 15.66
C PHE A 74 -2.51 -10.93 14.51
N PHE A 75 -1.57 -11.81 14.16
CA PHE A 75 -0.64 -11.55 13.06
C PHE A 75 -1.34 -11.54 11.70
N MET A 76 -2.36 -12.37 11.48
CA MET A 76 -3.18 -12.33 10.26
C MET A 76 -3.93 -11.00 10.11
N VAL A 77 -4.54 -10.52 11.20
CA VAL A 77 -5.22 -9.21 11.20
C VAL A 77 -4.20 -8.09 11.03
N LYS A 78 -3.10 -8.11 11.79
CA LYS A 78 -2.03 -7.11 11.72
C LYS A 78 -1.49 -6.97 10.29
N PHE A 79 -1.34 -8.08 9.57
CA PHE A 79 -0.91 -8.06 8.17
C PHE A 79 -1.86 -7.28 7.26
N ALA A 80 -3.19 -7.44 7.43
CA ALA A 80 -4.18 -6.68 6.65
C ALA A 80 -4.16 -5.17 6.93
N PHE A 81 -3.61 -4.75 8.07
CA PHE A 81 -3.44 -3.33 8.42
C PHE A 81 -2.00 -2.82 8.23
N ALA A 82 -1.09 -3.65 7.73
CA ALA A 82 0.27 -3.24 7.46
C ALA A 82 0.27 -2.16 6.37
N LYS A 83 0.95 -1.05 6.65
CA LYS A 83 1.18 0.04 5.70
C LYS A 83 2.65 0.00 5.32
N ASN A 84 2.93 -0.01 4.02
CA ASN A 84 4.28 0.18 3.51
C ASN A 84 4.42 1.67 3.17
N ARG A 85 5.20 2.39 3.98
CA ARG A 85 5.50 3.79 3.69
C ARG A 85 6.66 3.83 2.71
N SER A 86 6.54 4.67 1.68
CA SER A 86 7.70 5.00 0.86
C SER A 86 8.76 5.65 1.75
N ASP A 87 10.04 5.39 1.45
CA ASP A 87 11.10 6.07 2.17
C ASP A 87 11.07 7.56 1.81
N TYR A 88 10.92 8.41 2.84
CA TYR A 88 10.93 9.87 2.71
C TYR A 88 12.30 10.45 3.10
N SER A 89 13.30 9.61 3.38
CA SER A 89 14.64 10.08 3.71
C SER A 89 15.20 10.91 2.54
N GLY A 90 15.67 12.13 2.85
CA GLY A 90 16.16 13.06 1.83
C GLY A 90 15.08 13.81 1.03
N LEU A 91 13.79 13.58 1.32
CA LEU A 91 12.67 14.33 0.73
C LEU A 91 12.16 15.42 1.68
N THR A 92 12.02 16.63 1.16
CA THR A 92 11.43 17.77 1.88
C THR A 92 10.01 18.00 1.39
N GLU A 93 9.02 17.73 2.24
CA GLU A 93 7.62 18.07 1.93
C GLU A 93 7.46 19.59 1.90
N ILE A 94 6.82 20.11 0.86
CA ILE A 94 6.55 21.55 0.73
C ILE A 94 5.05 21.84 0.85
N ASP A 95 4.74 22.97 1.47
CA ASP A 95 3.40 23.52 1.47
C ASP A 95 3.18 24.30 0.16
N VAL A 96 2.48 23.67 -0.76
CA VAL A 96 2.24 24.18 -2.11
C VAL A 96 1.49 25.52 -2.09
N SER A 97 0.69 25.78 -1.05
CA SER A 97 -0.05 27.05 -0.90
C SER A 97 0.88 28.27 -0.73
N LYS A 98 2.11 28.05 -0.29
CA LYS A 98 3.13 29.09 -0.16
C LYS A 98 3.91 29.35 -1.45
N GLU A 99 3.74 28.50 -2.46
CA GLU A 99 4.48 28.54 -3.72
C GLU A 99 3.52 28.70 -4.93
N PRO A 100 2.89 29.88 -5.11
CA PRO A 100 1.79 30.07 -6.06
C PRO A 100 2.20 29.84 -7.52
N LYS A 101 3.46 30.14 -7.87
CA LYS A 101 3.98 29.91 -9.23
C LYS A 101 4.10 28.42 -9.53
N LEU A 102 4.59 27.64 -8.58
CA LEU A 102 4.74 26.18 -8.70
C LEU A 102 3.36 25.51 -8.75
N GLU A 103 2.45 25.92 -7.87
CA GLU A 103 1.08 25.41 -7.87
C GLU A 103 0.40 25.64 -9.22
N ALA A 104 0.47 26.87 -9.74
CA ALA A 104 -0.14 27.22 -11.02
C ALA A 104 0.45 26.40 -12.18
N ALA A 105 1.77 26.17 -12.20
CA ALA A 105 2.43 25.37 -13.22
C ALA A 105 1.96 23.90 -13.19
N ILE A 106 1.91 23.29 -12.01
CA ILE A 106 1.49 21.90 -11.83
C ILE A 106 -0.02 21.75 -12.09
N ARG A 107 -0.83 22.70 -11.62
CA ARG A 107 -2.28 22.70 -11.84
C ARG A 107 -2.62 22.85 -13.31
N ARG A 108 -1.90 23.71 -14.05
CA ARG A 108 -2.03 23.82 -15.50
C ARG A 108 -1.66 22.51 -16.19
N LEU A 109 -0.51 21.93 -15.84
CA LEU A 109 -0.05 20.67 -16.43
C LEU A 109 -1.05 19.53 -16.19
N THR A 110 -1.47 19.31 -14.93
CA THR A 110 -2.44 18.28 -14.56
C THR A 110 -3.79 18.46 -15.25
N THR A 111 -4.24 19.70 -15.44
CA THR A 111 -5.46 20.01 -16.20
C THR A 111 -5.31 19.67 -17.69
N GLU A 112 -4.18 20.00 -18.31
CA GLU A 112 -3.92 19.73 -19.72
C GLU A 112 -3.81 18.23 -20.03
N ILE A 113 -3.22 17.44 -19.12
CA ILE A 113 -3.07 15.98 -19.28
C ILE A 113 -4.24 15.18 -18.69
N GLY A 114 -5.20 15.83 -18.02
CA GLY A 114 -6.38 15.19 -17.44
C GLY A 114 -6.10 14.30 -16.23
N THR A 115 -5.10 14.63 -15.40
CA THR A 115 -4.75 13.88 -14.19
C THR A 115 -5.15 14.65 -12.92
N PRO A 116 -5.46 13.96 -11.80
CA PRO A 116 -5.74 14.64 -10.55
C PRO A 116 -4.49 15.33 -9.99
N PHE A 117 -4.70 16.45 -9.28
CA PHE A 117 -3.63 17.15 -8.60
C PHE A 117 -2.97 16.24 -7.53
N PRO A 118 -1.64 16.23 -7.41
CA PRO A 118 -0.95 15.38 -6.45
C PRO A 118 -1.33 15.72 -5.02
N LYS A 119 -1.39 14.70 -4.15
CA LYS A 119 -1.76 14.86 -2.73
C LYS A 119 -0.73 15.64 -1.95
N LYS A 120 0.55 15.37 -2.21
CA LYS A 120 1.72 15.97 -1.58
C LYS A 120 2.81 16.19 -2.62
N ILE A 121 3.62 17.22 -2.41
CA ILE A 121 4.77 17.53 -3.25
C ILE A 121 6.02 17.52 -2.39
N PHE A 122 7.04 16.83 -2.86
CA PHE A 122 8.31 16.65 -2.20
C PHE A 122 9.45 17.17 -3.08
N LEU A 123 10.40 17.86 -2.46
CA LEU A 123 11.63 18.31 -3.09
C LEU A 123 12.80 17.44 -2.64
N SER A 124 13.75 17.19 -3.54
CA SER A 124 15.02 16.53 -3.22
C SER A 124 16.20 17.20 -3.91
N HIS A 125 17.42 16.73 -3.64
CA HIS A 125 18.63 17.21 -4.30
C HIS A 125 18.93 16.46 -5.62
N GLU A 126 18.08 15.50 -6.01
CA GLU A 126 18.33 14.64 -7.17
C GLU A 126 18.05 15.34 -8.51
N VAL A 127 18.50 14.71 -9.60
CA VAL A 127 18.14 15.08 -10.99
C VAL A 127 17.04 14.14 -11.47
N ASN A 128 15.90 14.16 -10.77
CA ASN A 128 14.81 13.22 -11.00
C ASN A 128 13.44 13.89 -10.77
N ALA A 129 12.41 13.37 -11.43
CA ALA A 129 11.02 13.68 -11.12
C ALA A 129 10.22 12.39 -11.20
N SER A 130 9.42 12.11 -10.18
CA SER A 130 8.68 10.85 -10.13
C SER A 130 7.37 11.00 -9.36
N VAL A 131 6.45 10.08 -9.65
CA VAL A 131 5.18 9.99 -8.97
C VAL A 131 5.14 8.69 -8.18
N PHE A 132 4.90 8.78 -6.89
CA PHE A 132 4.88 7.63 -5.99
C PHE A 132 3.62 7.65 -5.11
N TYR A 133 3.36 6.56 -4.39
CA TYR A 133 2.21 6.46 -3.50
C TYR A 133 2.56 5.55 -2.33
N ASP A 134 2.02 5.87 -1.16
CA ASP A 134 2.09 4.96 -0.03
C ASP A 134 1.16 3.77 -0.32
N SER A 135 1.74 2.58 -0.35
CA SER A 135 1.00 1.34 -0.61
C SER A 135 0.64 0.67 0.70
N GLY A 136 -0.63 0.29 0.84
CA GLY A 136 -1.12 -0.50 1.96
C GLY A 136 -2.06 -1.57 1.46
N PHE A 137 -2.46 -2.49 2.32
CA PHE A 137 -3.40 -3.55 1.92
C PHE A 137 -4.65 -3.01 1.21
N TRP A 138 -5.19 -1.89 1.69
CA TRP A 138 -6.38 -1.23 1.13
C TRP A 138 -6.17 -0.59 -0.25
N SER A 139 -4.93 -0.30 -0.68
CA SER A 139 -4.67 0.26 -2.01
C SER A 139 -4.90 -0.75 -3.13
N MET A 140 -5.14 -2.03 -2.81
CA MET A 140 -5.60 -3.04 -3.78
C MET A 140 -7.06 -2.84 -4.20
N PHE A 141 -7.88 -2.20 -3.36
CA PHE A 141 -9.32 -2.04 -3.59
C PHE A 141 -9.73 -0.58 -3.83
N LEU A 142 -9.03 0.36 -3.21
CA LEU A 142 -9.34 1.78 -3.29
C LEU A 142 -8.26 2.53 -4.09
N PRO A 143 -8.66 3.49 -4.95
CA PRO A 143 -7.69 4.35 -5.62
C PRO A 143 -6.92 5.17 -4.58
N VAL A 144 -5.60 5.11 -4.65
CA VAL A 144 -4.69 5.91 -3.81
C VAL A 144 -4.26 7.18 -4.54
N SER A 145 -4.39 8.31 -3.87
CA SER A 145 -3.86 9.58 -4.38
C SER A 145 -2.34 9.52 -4.44
N LYS A 146 -1.77 10.05 -5.52
CA LYS A 146 -0.34 10.00 -5.78
C LYS A 146 0.37 11.21 -5.16
N ASN A 147 1.60 11.01 -4.73
CA ASN A 147 2.55 12.03 -4.30
C ASN A 147 3.50 12.35 -5.47
N LEU A 148 3.96 13.60 -5.53
CA LEU A 148 4.88 14.08 -6.55
C LEU A 148 6.24 14.38 -5.94
N HIS A 149 7.29 13.89 -6.57
CA HIS A 149 8.68 14.16 -6.24
C HIS A 149 9.32 15.00 -7.34
N ILE A 150 9.96 16.10 -6.95
CA ILE A 150 10.67 17.02 -7.84
C ILE A 150 12.10 17.20 -7.31
N GLY A 151 13.08 16.76 -8.08
CA GLY A 151 14.48 16.98 -7.78
C GLY A 151 14.92 18.40 -8.18
N MET A 152 15.53 19.12 -7.25
CA MET A 152 16.04 20.47 -7.48
C MET A 152 17.22 20.48 -8.45
N GLY A 153 17.99 19.38 -8.53
CA GLY A 153 19.00 19.20 -9.55
C GLY A 153 18.40 19.18 -10.96
N LEU A 154 17.20 18.60 -11.11
CA LEU A 154 16.48 18.60 -12.39
C LEU A 154 16.00 20.00 -12.76
N VAL A 155 15.39 20.72 -11.80
CA VAL A 155 14.89 22.08 -12.01
C VAL A 155 16.03 23.02 -12.43
N ASN A 156 17.21 22.88 -11.83
CA ASN A 156 18.37 23.71 -12.15
C ASN A 156 19.08 23.33 -13.45
N ALA A 157 18.90 22.10 -13.94
CA ALA A 157 19.56 21.59 -15.14
C ALA A 157 18.70 21.65 -16.41
N THR A 158 17.43 22.03 -16.31
CA THR A 158 16.47 21.99 -17.42
C THR A 158 15.79 23.33 -17.65
N THR A 159 15.40 23.59 -18.89
CA THR A 159 14.51 24.71 -19.22
C THR A 159 13.08 24.43 -18.75
N VAL A 160 12.25 25.47 -18.64
CA VAL A 160 10.82 25.32 -18.25
C VAL A 160 10.07 24.38 -19.20
N SER A 161 10.39 24.43 -20.50
CA SER A 161 9.75 23.58 -21.51
C SER A 161 10.16 22.11 -21.36
N GLU A 162 11.43 21.83 -21.11
CA GLU A 162 11.94 20.47 -20.88
C GLU A 162 11.41 19.92 -19.57
N PHE A 163 11.47 20.69 -18.48
CA PHE A 163 10.92 20.31 -17.19
C PHE A 163 9.43 19.93 -17.31
N ARG A 164 8.65 20.75 -18.01
CA ARG A 164 7.23 20.45 -18.26
C ARG A 164 7.04 19.18 -19.08
N GLY A 165 7.90 18.93 -20.08
CA GLY A 165 7.90 17.69 -20.84
C GLY A 165 8.19 16.47 -19.98
N ILE A 166 9.18 16.56 -19.08
CA ILE A 166 9.54 15.49 -18.14
C ILE A 166 8.41 15.24 -17.14
N MET A 167 7.79 16.28 -16.61
CA MET A 167 6.67 16.17 -15.68
C MET A 167 5.38 15.65 -16.33
N ALA A 168 5.24 15.80 -17.65
CA ALA A 168 4.10 15.29 -18.40
C ALA A 168 4.20 13.80 -18.75
N HIS A 169 5.42 13.26 -18.73
CA HIS A 169 5.71 11.85 -19.03
C HIS A 169 5.26 10.93 -17.90
#